data_AF-A0A6B9FLN4-F1
#
_entry.id   AF-A0A6B9FLN4-F1
#
_cell.length_a   1.000
_cell.length_b   1.000
_cell.length_c   1.000
_cell.angle_alpha   90.00
_cell.angle_beta   90.00
_cell.angle_gamma   90.00
#
_symmetry.space_group_name_H-M   'P 1'
#
loop_
_entity.id
_entity.type
_entity.pdbx_description
1 polymer ?
#
loop_
_entity_poly.entity_id
_entity_poly.type
_entity_poly.pdbx_seq_one_letter_code
_entity_poly.pdbx_strand_id
1 'polypeptide(L)'
;MPGVIDVIGLAAPVALIMRPWVGVLATAQPGMGENVRVTARNASTSLWRRVVMLPPIEGGVAKALSASELFAAALDKEGSSTSEARLDALFTLNVLERLTQRARIVWSGVGWDGSPPSSQRSVD
;
A
#
# COMPACT_ATOMS: atom_id res chain seq x y z
N MET A 1 -14.57 -1.16 -26.45
CA MET A 1 -15.20 -1.25 -25.11
C MET A 1 -14.08 -1.29 -24.09
N PRO A 2 -13.80 -0.20 -23.34
CA PRO A 2 -12.73 -0.22 -22.36
C PRO A 2 -13.19 -1.04 -21.14
N GLY A 3 -12.43 -2.08 -20.83
CA GLY A 3 -12.67 -2.98 -19.71
C GLY A 3 -12.57 -2.22 -18.39
N VAL A 4 -13.73 -2.03 -17.77
CA VAL A 4 -13.86 -1.66 -16.36
C VAL A 4 -13.25 -2.83 -15.59
N ILE A 5 -12.06 -2.63 -15.05
CA ILE A 5 -11.47 -3.59 -14.12
C ILE A 5 -12.39 -3.63 -12.92
N ASP A 6 -13.08 -4.76 -12.81
CA ASP A 6 -14.00 -5.08 -11.73
C ASP A 6 -13.28 -4.88 -10.38
N VAL A 7 -13.75 -3.91 -9.60
CA VAL A 7 -13.24 -3.59 -8.25
C VAL A 7 -13.77 -4.62 -7.22
N ILE A 8 -14.46 -5.66 -7.69
CA ILE A 8 -15.14 -6.66 -6.88
C ILE A 8 -14.24 -7.89 -6.75
N GLY A 9 -13.39 -7.89 -5.72
CA GLY A 9 -12.56 -9.05 -5.37
C GLY A 9 -11.37 -8.77 -4.45
N LEU A 10 -11.01 -7.50 -4.23
CA LEU A 10 -10.10 -7.14 -3.16
C LEU A 10 -10.87 -7.12 -1.84
N ALA A 11 -10.26 -7.59 -0.76
CA ALA A 11 -10.61 -7.03 0.55
C ALA A 11 -10.18 -5.55 0.50
N ALA A 12 -11.08 -4.69 0.03
CA ALA A 12 -10.89 -3.29 -0.36
C ALA A 12 -10.00 -2.45 0.57
N PRO A 13 -9.93 -2.67 1.90
CA PRO A 13 -9.10 -1.86 2.78
C PRO A 13 -7.59 -2.06 2.58
N VAL A 14 -7.10 -3.27 2.25
CA VAL A 14 -5.65 -3.51 2.21
C VAL A 14 -4.99 -2.91 0.98
N ALA A 15 -5.64 -3.06 -0.19
CA ALA A 15 -5.20 -2.39 -1.40
C ALA A 15 -5.14 -0.86 -1.21
N LEU A 16 -6.11 -0.27 -0.51
CA LEU A 16 -6.08 1.17 -0.18
C LEU A 16 -4.88 1.56 0.68
N ILE A 17 -4.46 0.71 1.62
CA ILE A 17 -3.27 0.95 2.44
C ILE A 17 -1.99 0.85 1.61
N MET A 18 -1.93 -0.10 0.67
CA MET A 18 -0.73 -0.37 -0.14
C MET A 18 -0.60 0.54 -1.37
N ARG A 19 -1.70 1.11 -1.88
CA ARG A 19 -1.72 2.03 -3.03
C ARG A 19 -0.69 3.16 -2.99
N PRO A 20 -0.54 3.93 -1.90
CA PRO A 20 0.49 4.98 -1.85
C PRO A 20 1.91 4.40 -2.00
N TRP A 21 2.16 3.23 -1.40
CA TRP A 21 3.46 2.54 -1.49
C TRP A 21 3.75 2.06 -2.90
N VAL A 22 2.79 1.42 -3.57
CA VAL A 22 2.93 1.02 -4.98
C VAL A 22 3.11 2.24 -5.89
N GLY A 23 2.32 3.29 -5.63
CA GLY A 23 2.35 4.53 -6.41
C GLY A 23 3.72 5.20 -6.38
N VAL A 24 4.34 5.33 -5.20
CA VAL A 24 5.67 5.94 -5.10
C VAL A 24 6.74 5.10 -5.79
N LEU A 25 6.69 3.76 -5.68
CA LEU A 25 7.68 2.90 -6.36
C LEU A 25 7.55 2.96 -7.89
N ALA A 26 6.33 3.06 -8.41
CA ALA A 26 6.09 3.13 -9.85
C ALA A 26 6.55 4.45 -10.47
N THR A 27 6.47 5.56 -9.73
CA THR A 27 6.73 6.91 -10.26
C THR A 27 8.03 7.55 -9.77
N ALA A 28 8.70 6.98 -8.75
CA ALA A 28 9.88 7.59 -8.16
C ALA A 28 11.04 7.73 -9.15
N GLN A 29 11.65 8.91 -9.12
CA GLN A 29 12.77 9.33 -9.95
C GLN A 29 14.04 9.51 -9.10
N PRO A 30 15.24 9.60 -9.71
CA PRO A 30 16.46 9.90 -8.96
C PRO A 30 16.30 11.09 -8.02
N GLY A 31 16.82 10.98 -6.80
CA GLY A 31 16.63 11.95 -5.72
C GLY A 31 15.33 11.82 -4.91
N MET A 32 14.43 10.89 -5.26
CA MET A 32 13.20 10.62 -4.49
C MET A 32 13.34 9.49 -3.45
N GLY A 33 14.56 9.08 -3.09
CA GLY A 33 14.77 7.95 -2.17
C GLY A 33 14.06 8.15 -0.83
N GLU A 34 14.11 9.35 -0.25
CA GLU A 34 13.43 9.62 1.02
C GLU A 34 11.89 9.51 0.93
N ASN A 35 11.30 9.96 -0.18
CA ASN A 35 9.86 9.81 -0.41
C ASN A 35 9.45 8.33 -0.43
N VAL A 36 10.27 7.47 -1.03
CA VAL A 36 10.05 6.02 -1.02
C VAL A 36 10.12 5.48 0.41
N ARG A 37 11.15 5.82 1.18
CA ARG A 37 11.32 5.36 2.57
C ARG A 37 10.15 5.76 3.46
N VAL A 38 9.78 7.04 3.44
CA VAL A 38 8.69 7.58 4.26
C VAL A 38 7.37 6.91 3.90
N THR A 39 7.06 6.79 2.61
CA THR A 39 5.81 6.18 2.17
C THR A 39 5.75 4.70 2.55
N ALA A 40 6.85 3.96 2.39
CA ALA A 40 6.95 2.56 2.77
C ALA A 40 6.76 2.34 4.28
N ARG A 41 7.39 3.17 5.12
CA ARG A 41 7.23 3.14 6.58
C ARG A 41 5.80 3.48 7.01
N ASN A 42 5.18 4.48 6.38
CA ASN A 42 3.81 4.88 6.70
C ASN A 42 2.80 3.79 6.31
N ALA A 43 2.95 3.23 5.10
CA ALA A 43 2.08 2.16 4.63
C ALA A 43 2.22 0.88 5.47
N SER A 44 3.45 0.46 5.78
CA SER A 44 3.68 -0.68 6.67
C SER A 44 3.11 -0.45 8.06
N THR A 45 3.32 0.72 8.67
CA THR A 45 2.71 1.07 9.98
C THR A 45 1.19 1.00 9.93
N SER A 46 0.58 1.47 8.85
CA SER A 46 -0.88 1.40 8.65
C SER A 46 -1.35 -0.05 8.51
N LEU A 47 -0.59 -0.93 7.84
CA LEU A 47 -0.87 -2.37 7.81
C LEU A 47 -0.81 -2.98 9.21
N TRP A 48 0.24 -2.70 9.99
CA TRP A 48 0.39 -3.18 11.37
C TRP A 48 -0.78 -2.84 12.27
N ARG A 49 -1.45 -1.71 12.02
CA ARG A 49 -2.61 -1.26 12.82
C ARG A 49 -3.94 -1.90 12.40
N ARG A 50 -4.05 -2.40 11.17
CA ARG A 50 -5.35 -2.74 10.54
C ARG A 50 -5.47 -4.20 10.12
N VAL A 51 -4.36 -4.93 10.04
CA VAL A 51 -4.30 -6.32 9.60
C VAL A 51 -3.77 -7.17 10.75
N VAL A 52 -4.37 -8.35 10.97
CA VAL A 52 -3.78 -9.34 11.89
C VAL A 52 -2.44 -9.79 11.31
N MET A 53 -1.37 -9.51 12.03
CA MET A 53 -0.02 -9.87 11.61
C MET A 53 0.24 -11.34 11.92
N LEU A 54 0.15 -12.15 10.88
CA LEU A 54 0.55 -13.55 10.89
C LEU A 54 2.01 -13.65 10.42
N PRO A 55 2.79 -14.65 10.87
CA PRO A 55 4.21 -14.75 10.53
C PRO A 55 4.55 -14.61 9.03
N PRO A 56 3.76 -15.18 8.09
CA PRO A 56 4.00 -14.97 6.66
C PRO A 56 3.85 -13.50 6.22
N ILE A 57 2.90 -12.76 6.82
CA ILE A 57 2.62 -11.36 6.51
C ILE A 57 3.73 -10.48 7.08
N GLU A 58 4.17 -10.74 8.31
CA GLU A 58 5.29 -10.03 8.93
C GLU A 58 6.56 -10.17 8.08
N GLY A 59 6.87 -11.40 7.65
CA GLY A 59 7.99 -11.66 6.74
C GLY A 59 7.81 -10.96 5.38
N GLY A 60 6.57 -10.89 4.87
CA GLY A 60 6.25 -10.15 3.65
C GLY A 60 6.49 -8.65 3.79
N VAL A 61 6.06 -8.05 4.91
CA VAL A 61 6.28 -6.62 5.21
C VAL A 61 7.77 -6.31 5.33
N ALA A 62 8.53 -7.15 6.04
CA ALA A 62 9.97 -6.97 6.19
C ALA A 62 10.70 -7.02 4.84
N LYS A 63 10.33 -7.98 3.97
CA LYS A 63 10.90 -8.09 2.62
C LYS A 63 10.55 -6.88 1.76
N ALA A 64 9.29 -6.45 1.75
CA ALA A 64 8.87 -5.27 0.99
C ALA A 64 9.56 -3.99 1.45
N LEU A 65 9.77 -3.82 2.77
CA LEU A 65 10.54 -2.70 3.32
C LEU A 65 12.00 -2.76 2.88
N SER A 66 12.64 -3.93 2.96
CA SER A 66 14.03 -4.11 2.53
C SER A 66 14.21 -3.80 1.04
N ALA A 67 13.31 -4.30 0.18
CA ALA A 67 13.37 -4.03 -1.26
C ALA A 67 13.14 -2.54 -1.58
N SER A 68 12.22 -1.90 -0.85
CA SER A 68 11.98 -0.45 -0.97
C SER A 68 13.19 0.37 -0.54
N GLU A 69 13.92 -0.05 0.50
CA GLU A 69 15.14 0.61 0.96
C GLU A 69 16.29 0.46 -0.06
N LEU A 70 16.43 -0.73 -0.66
CA LEU A 70 17.40 -0.95 -1.74
C LEU A 70 17.09 -0.09 -2.96
N PHE A 71 15.81 0.01 -3.34
CA PHE A 71 15.37 0.90 -4.42
C PHE A 71 15.62 2.37 -4.07
N ALA A 72 15.30 2.80 -2.84
CA ALA A 72 15.58 4.16 -2.38
C ALA A 72 17.08 4.49 -2.43
N ALA A 73 17.93 3.57 -1.98
CA ALA A 73 19.38 3.72 -2.07
C ALA A 73 19.88 3.77 -3.52
N ALA A 74 19.23 3.06 -4.44
CA ALA A 74 19.52 3.14 -5.87
C ALA A 74 19.10 4.50 -6.47
N LEU A 75 18.00 5.10 -6.00
CA LEU A 75 17.57 6.44 -6.42
C LEU A 75 18.49 7.56 -5.92
N ASP A 76 19.13 7.35 -4.77
CA ASP A 76 20.06 8.32 -4.18
C ASP A 76 21.46 8.26 -4.82
N LYS A 77 21.76 7.20 -5.59
CA LYS A 77 23.02 7.05 -6.32
C LYS A 77 22.88 7.54 -7.76
N GLU A 78 23.71 8.51 -8.14
CA GLU A 78 23.82 8.94 -9.54
C GLU A 78 24.31 7.78 -10.44
N GLY A 79 23.68 7.65 -11.62
CA GLY A 79 24.05 6.65 -12.63
C GLY A 79 23.64 5.20 -12.34
N SER A 80 22.91 4.94 -11.24
CA SER A 80 22.45 3.57 -10.94
C SER A 80 21.25 3.16 -11.79
N SER A 81 21.25 1.91 -12.26
CA SER A 81 20.08 1.32 -12.92
C SER A 81 19.03 0.97 -11.87
N THR A 82 17.99 1.81 -11.78
CA THR A 82 16.92 1.66 -10.79
C THR A 82 15.82 0.68 -11.23
N SER A 83 15.87 0.19 -12.47
CA SER A 83 14.83 -0.65 -13.07
C SER A 83 14.68 -1.99 -12.36
N GLU A 84 15.79 -2.68 -12.10
CA GLU A 84 15.77 -4.01 -11.45
C GLU A 84 15.30 -3.90 -9.98
N ALA A 85 15.84 -2.93 -9.24
CA ALA A 85 15.42 -2.66 -7.85
C ALA A 85 13.95 -2.24 -7.76
N ARG A 86 13.44 -1.48 -8.75
CA ARG A 86 12.02 -1.12 -8.82
C ARG A 86 11.15 -2.37 -9.03
N LEU A 87 11.53 -3.23 -9.97
CA LEU A 87 10.79 -4.46 -10.26
C LEU A 87 10.75 -5.39 -9.05
N ASP A 88 11.86 -5.54 -8.34
CA ASP A 88 11.93 -6.34 -7.11
C ASP A 88 11.04 -5.76 -5.98
N ALA A 89 11.08 -4.44 -5.78
CA ALA A 89 10.24 -3.77 -4.80
C ALA A 89 8.73 -3.91 -5.13
N LEU A 90 8.34 -3.79 -6.40
CA LEU A 90 6.96 -4.01 -6.84
C LEU A 90 6.54 -5.48 -6.71
N PHE A 91 7.45 -6.41 -7.02
CA PHE A 91 7.20 -7.84 -6.90
C PHE A 91 6.94 -8.25 -5.45
N THR A 92 7.77 -7.80 -4.52
CA THR A 92 7.60 -8.07 -3.09
C THR A 92 6.31 -7.48 -2.53
N LEU A 93 5.87 -6.31 -3.00
CA LEU A 93 4.56 -5.75 -2.64
C LEU A 93 3.39 -6.58 -3.17
N ASN A 94 3.45 -7.08 -4.40
CA ASN A 94 2.40 -7.96 -4.93
C ASN A 94 2.33 -9.29 -4.14
N VAL A 95 3.45 -9.82 -3.69
CA VAL A 95 3.48 -10.99 -2.79
C VAL A 95 2.83 -10.66 -1.45
N LEU A 96 3.19 -9.52 -0.84
CA LEU A 96 2.59 -9.06 0.42
C LEU A 96 1.07 -8.88 0.28
N GLU A 97 0.61 -8.26 -0.81
CA GLU A 97 -0.81 -8.08 -1.08
C GLU A 97 -1.55 -9.43 -1.07
N ARG A 98 -1.03 -10.44 -1.77
CA ARG A 98 -1.60 -11.79 -1.79
C ARG A 98 -1.62 -12.46 -0.42
N LEU A 99 -0.58 -12.25 0.39
CA LEU A 99 -0.52 -12.76 1.76
C LEU A 99 -1.59 -12.11 2.64
N THR A 100 -1.80 -10.80 2.49
CA THR A 100 -2.80 -10.05 3.25
C THR A 100 -4.24 -10.30 2.81
N GLN A 101 -4.49 -10.65 1.54
CA GLN A 101 -5.83 -11.05 1.07
C GLN A 101 -6.37 -12.30 1.78
N ARG A 102 -5.47 -13.16 2.27
CA ARG A 102 -5.82 -14.37 3.03
C ARG A 102 -5.95 -14.08 4.53
N ALA A 103 -5.64 -12.86 4.97
CA ALA A 103 -5.66 -12.43 6.36
C ALA A 103 -7.01 -11.82 6.73
N ARG A 104 -7.43 -12.02 7.99
CA ARG A 104 -8.60 -11.37 8.53
C ARG A 104 -8.26 -9.90 8.84
N ILE A 105 -9.07 -8.97 8.34
CA ILE A 105 -8.90 -7.53 8.63
C ILE A 105 -9.49 -7.25 10.02
N VAL A 106 -8.70 -6.62 10.89
CA VAL A 106 -9.22 -6.09 12.17
C VAL A 106 -9.85 -4.74 11.85
N TRP A 107 -11.15 -4.73 11.60
CA TRP A 107 -11.87 -3.48 11.47
C TRP A 107 -12.11 -2.91 12.87
N SER A 108 -11.17 -2.11 13.37
CA SER A 108 -11.39 -1.30 14.57
C SER A 108 -12.34 -0.16 14.19
N GLY A 109 -13.62 -0.32 14.53
CA GLY A 109 -14.68 0.64 14.23
C GLY A 109 -14.42 2.02 14.80
N VAL A 110 -13.81 2.90 14.00
CA VAL A 110 -13.81 4.34 14.22
C VAL A 110 -14.41 4.98 12.97
N GLY A 111 -15.73 5.23 13.05
CA GLY A 111 -16.44 6.29 12.34
C GLY A 111 -16.44 6.25 10.81
N TRP A 112 -17.22 5.35 10.22
CA TRP A 112 -17.93 5.65 8.98
C TRP A 112 -19.37 5.17 9.16
N ASP A 113 -20.21 6.00 9.78
CA ASP A 113 -21.64 5.80 9.63
C ASP A 113 -21.97 6.27 8.21
N GLY A 114 -22.31 5.34 7.32
CA GLY A 114 -22.67 5.64 5.94
C GLY A 114 -23.99 6.40 5.80
N SER A 115 -24.30 7.31 6.72
CA SER A 115 -25.47 8.17 6.71
C SER A 115 -25.27 9.25 5.64
N PRO A 116 -26.01 9.24 4.51
CA PRO A 116 -26.08 10.42 3.68
C PRO A 116 -26.64 11.58 4.51
N PRO A 117 -26.18 12.83 4.31
CA PRO A 117 -26.70 13.98 5.04
C PRO A 117 -28.22 14.03 4.85
N SER A 118 -28.95 13.78 5.92
CA SER A 118 -30.41 13.87 5.93
C SER A 118 -30.77 15.32 5.56
N SER A 119 -31.32 15.51 4.36
CA SER A 119 -31.96 16.75 3.99
C SER A 119 -33.09 17.02 4.98
N GLN A 120 -32.86 17.93 5.92
CA GLN A 120 -33.93 18.54 6.69
C GLN A 120 -34.80 19.36 5.73
N ARG A 121 -35.86 18.73 5.24
CA ARG A 121 -37.03 19.42 4.72
C ARG A 121 -37.79 19.95 5.94
N SER A 122 -37.50 21.19 6.35
CA SER A 122 -38.40 21.92 7.24
C SER A 122 -39.70 22.18 6.48
N VAL A 123 -40.79 21.68 7.03
CA VAL A 123 -42.15 22.10 6.70
C VAL A 123 -42.63 22.82 7.95
N ASP A 124 -42.79 24.13 7.84
CA ASP A 124 -43.77 24.93 8.56
C ASP A 124 -44.22 26.03 7.58
#